data_AF-A0A2V7JK11-F1
#
_entry.id   AF-A0A2V7JK11-F1
#
_cell.length_a   1.000
_cell.length_b   1.000
_cell.length_c   1.000
_cell.angle_alpha   90.00
_cell.angle_beta   90.00
_cell.angle_gamma   90.00
#
_symmetry.space_group_name_H-M   'P 1'
#
loop_
_entity.id
_entity.type
_entity.pdbx_description
1 polymer ?
#
loop_
_entity_poly.entity_id
_entity_poly.type
_entity_poly.pdbx_seq_one_letter_code
_entity_poly.pdbx_strand_id
1 'polypeptide(L)' 'MLRISAGSVHPVTAPPIADGAVLVDERGKIAAVGPAATVAAPAGARQLEFPDGTLVPGLVNCHTHLELKPLPGGFARSAR' A
#
# COMPACT_ATOMS: atom_id res chain seq x y z
N MET A 1 13.97 -9.69 6.17
CA MET A 1 13.30 -9.26 4.92
C MET A 1 11.82 -9.60 4.94
N LEU A 2 11.00 -8.88 4.17
CA LEU A 2 9.54 -9.11 4.01
C LEU A 2 9.19 -9.15 2.52
N ARG A 3 8.47 -10.18 2.08
CA ARG A 3 7.89 -10.27 0.73
C ARG A 3 6.37 -10.23 0.82
N ILE A 4 5.75 -9.35 0.04
CA ILE A 4 4.29 -9.21 -0.05
C ILE A 4 3.90 -9.51 -1.50
N SER A 5 3.07 -10.53 -1.74
CA SER A 5 2.47 -10.79 -3.05
C SER A 5 0.98 -10.45 -3.05
N ALA A 6 0.47 -10.04 -4.21
CA ALA A 6 -0.92 -9.68 -4.39
C ALA A 6 -1.40 -9.96 -5.82
N GLY A 7 -2.71 -10.11 -6.00
CA GLY A 7 -3.34 -10.25 -7.33
C GLY A 7 -3.00 -9.10 -8.27
N SER A 8 -2.86 -7.88 -7.74
CA SER A 8 -2.25 -6.76 -8.46
C SER A 8 -1.37 -5.87 -7.58
N VAL A 9 -0.29 -5.32 -8.15
CA VAL A 9 0.56 -4.29 -7.53
C VAL A 9 0.53 -3.03 -8.38
N HIS A 10 0.26 -1.88 -7.77
CA HIS A 10 0.13 -0.58 -8.45
C HIS A 10 1.25 0.38 -8.02
N PRO A 11 2.38 0.43 -8.74
CA PRO A 11 3.57 1.19 -8.31
C PRO A 11 3.48 2.70 -8.51
N VAL A 12 2.35 3.21 -9.04
CA VAL A 12 2.09 4.62 -9.41
C VAL A 12 2.92 5.13 -10.59
N THR A 13 4.22 4.82 -10.65
CA THR A 13 5.14 5.27 -11.70
C THR A 13 5.15 4.38 -12.95
N ALA A 14 4.40 3.28 -12.94
CA ALA A 14 4.29 2.31 -14.04
C ALA A 14 2.89 1.67 -14.04
N PRO A 15 2.50 0.98 -15.14
CA PRO A 15 1.24 0.24 -15.19
C PRO A 15 1.09 -0.79 -14.05
N PRO A 16 -0.14 -1.21 -13.71
CA PRO A 16 -0.38 -2.27 -12.74
C PRO A 16 0.31 -3.58 -13.14
N ILE A 17 0.85 -4.29 -12.16
CA ILE A 17 1.49 -5.59 -12.32
C ILE A 17 0.50 -6.65 -11.83
N ALA A 18 -0.05 -7.46 -12.73
CA ALA A 18 -0.85 -8.62 -12.37
C ALA A 18 0.04 -9.71 -11.74
N ASP A 19 -0.48 -10.42 -10.75
CA ASP A 19 0.28 -11.39 -9.94
C ASP A 19 1.64 -10.82 -9.53
N GLY A 20 1.60 -9.72 -8.78
CA GLY A 20 2.78 -8.91 -8.46
C GLY A 20 3.29 -9.18 -7.05
N ALA A 21 4.54 -8.80 -6.81
CA ALA A 21 5.13 -8.81 -5.48
C ALA A 21 6.05 -7.61 -5.22
N VAL A 22 6.24 -7.32 -3.94
CA VAL A 22 7.19 -6.32 -3.41
C VAL A 22 8.08 -7.01 -2.39
N LEU A 23 9.39 -6.84 -2.53
CA LEU A 23 10.39 -7.26 -1.54
C LEU A 23 10.87 -6.04 -0.77
N VAL A 24 10.84 -6.13 0.55
CA VAL A 24 11.32 -5.13 1.50
C VAL A 24 12.54 -5.68 2.24
N ASP A 25 13.62 -4.90 2.27
CA ASP A 25 14.84 -5.25 2.96
C ASP A 25 14.70 -5.13 4.49
N GLU A 26 15.78 -5.44 5.21
CA GLU A 26 15.81 -5.38 6.67
C GLU A 26 15.77 -3.95 7.24
N ARG A 27 16.06 -2.94 6.41
CA ARG A 27 15.97 -1.52 6.77
C ARG A 27 14.61 -0.92 6.45
N GLY A 28 13.65 -1.74 5.98
CA GLY A 28 12.31 -1.28 5.62
C GLY A 28 12.26 -0.54 4.27
N LYS A 29 13.24 -0.71 3.39
CA LYS A 29 13.27 -0.12 2.05
C LYS A 29 12.81 -1.14 1.00
N ILE A 30 12.17 -0.66 -0.05
CA ILE A 30 11.80 -1.49 -1.20
C ILE A 30 13.08 -1.92 -1.91
N ALA A 31 13.35 -3.22 -1.93
CA ALA A 31 14.48 -3.83 -2.61
C ALA A 31 14.13 -4.26 -4.04
N ALA A 32 12.89 -4.69 -4.28
CA ALA A 32 12.40 -5.07 -5.60
C ALA A 32 10.87 -4.93 -5.71
N VAL A 33 10.38 -4.67 -6.91
CA VAL A 33 8.96 -4.69 -7.30
C VAL A 33 8.86 -5.31 -8.69
N GLY A 34 7.92 -6.22 -8.90
CA GLY A 34 7.78 -6.92 -10.18
C GLY A 34 6.73 -8.03 -10.15
N PRO A 35 6.58 -8.79 -11.25
CA PRO A 35 5.83 -10.04 -11.23
C PRO A 35 6.31 -10.97 -10.12
N ALA A 36 5.39 -11.63 -9.42
CA ALA A 36 5.67 -12.48 -8.27
C ALA A 36 6.71 -13.56 -8.59
N ALA A 37 6.67 -14.12 -9.80
CA ALA A 37 7.64 -15.10 -10.30
C ALA A 37 9.07 -14.57 -10.42
N THR A 38 9.26 -13.26 -10.56
CA THR A 38 10.58 -12.61 -10.74
C THR A 38 11.12 -11.97 -9.47
N VAL A 39 10.26 -11.68 -8.49
CA VAL A 39 10.65 -11.08 -7.22
C VAL A 39 11.13 -12.17 -6.28
N ALA A 40 12.41 -12.12 -5.92
CA ALA A 40 13.05 -13.09 -5.05
C ALA A 40 12.26 -13.36 -3.77
N ALA A 41 12.28 -14.62 -3.33
CA ALA A 41 11.76 -15.07 -2.04
C ALA A 41 12.92 -15.63 -1.20
N PRO A 42 13.77 -14.77 -0.60
CA PRO A 42 14.91 -15.23 0.19
C PRO A 42 14.48 -16.14 1.34
N ALA A 43 15.32 -17.14 1.65
CA ALA A 43 15.09 -18.03 2.78
C ALA A 43 14.95 -17.21 4.09
N GLY A 44 13.93 -17.52 4.89
CA GLY A 44 13.65 -16.80 6.14
C GLY A 44 13.01 -15.42 5.98
N ALA A 45 12.74 -14.95 4.75
CA ALA A 45 11.90 -13.76 4.57
C ALA A 45 10.47 -14.04 5.05
N ARG A 46 9.89 -13.12 5.82
CA ARG A 46 8.46 -13.18 6.15
C ARG A 46 7.66 -13.03 4.85
N GLN A 47 6.69 -13.90 4.62
CA GLN A 47 5.83 -13.86 3.44
C GLN A 47 4.41 -13.50 3.82
N LEU A 48 3.80 -12.61 3.04
CA LEU A 48 2.38 -12.27 3.10
C LEU A 48 1.80 -12.39 1.70
N GLU A 49 0.65 -13.04 1.57
CA GLU A 49 0.03 -13.33 0.28
C GLU A 49 -1.43 -12.87 0.28
N PHE A 50 -1.80 -12.11 -0.74
CA PHE A 50 -3.14 -11.55 -0.92
C PHE A 50 -3.61 -11.77 -2.37
N PRO A 51 -3.90 -13.02 -2.78
CA PRO A 51 -4.15 -13.38 -4.18
C PRO A 51 -5.32 -12.60 -4.81
N ASP A 52 -6.34 -12.25 -4.02
CA ASP A 52 -7.48 -11.44 -4.47
C ASP A 52 -7.33 -9.95 -4.13
N GLY A 53 -6.18 -9.56 -3.57
CA GLY A 53 -5.91 -8.22 -3.08
C GLY A 53 -5.19 -7.33 -4.10
N THR A 54 -5.29 -6.03 -3.85
CA THR A 54 -4.56 -5.00 -4.59
C THR A 54 -3.58 -4.30 -3.65
N LEU A 55 -2.29 -4.33 -3.98
CA LEU A 55 -1.23 -3.65 -3.25
C LEU A 55 -0.95 -2.27 -3.87
N VAL A 56 -1.13 -1.23 -3.06
CA VAL A 56 -0.86 0.18 -3.41
C VAL A 56 0.16 0.78 -2.43
N PRO A 57 0.85 1.87 -2.79
CA PRO A 57 1.57 2.67 -1.82
C PRO A 57 0.64 3.13 -0.70
N GLY A 58 1.20 3.29 0.51
CA GLY A 58 0.48 3.89 1.62
C GLY A 58 -0.05 5.27 1.23
N LEU A 59 -1.30 5.54 1.56
CA LEU A 59 -1.91 6.84 1.28
C LEU A 59 -1.23 7.93 2.11
N VAL A 60 -1.01 9.10 1.50
CA VAL A 60 -0.44 10.26 2.17
C VAL A 60 -1.57 11.20 2.55
N ASN A 61 -1.73 11.43 3.86
CA ASN A 61 -2.59 12.48 4.37
C ASN A 61 -1.78 13.79 4.43
N CYS A 62 -2.01 14.68 3.47
CA CYS A 62 -1.29 15.95 3.39
C CYS A 62 -1.84 17.03 4.33
N HIS A 63 -3.05 16.86 4.87
CA HIS A 63 -3.68 17.88 5.69
C HIS A 63 -4.77 17.29 6.59
N THR A 64 -4.61 17.43 7.89
CA THR A 64 -5.66 17.11 8.86
C THR A 64 -5.51 17.98 10.11
N HIS A 65 -6.61 18.23 10.79
CA HIS A 65 -6.62 18.84 12.11
C HIS A 65 -6.84 17.73 13.14
N LEU A 66 -5.75 17.11 13.61
CA LEU A 66 -5.82 15.97 14.54
C LEU A 66 -6.45 16.35 15.90
N GLU A 67 -6.21 17.58 16.36
CA GLU A 67 -6.62 18.07 17.69
C GLU A 67 -7.97 18.81 17.69
N LEU A 68 -8.70 18.82 16.56
CA LEU A 68 -10.01 19.48 16.53
C LEU A 68 -11.04 18.61 17.26
N LYS A 69 -11.57 19.10 18.39
CA LYS A 69 -12.81 18.57 18.97
C LYS A 69 -13.90 18.54 17.89
N PRO A 70 -14.82 17.54 17.90
CA PRO A 70 -16.00 17.58 17.04
C PRO A 70 -16.70 18.94 17.20
N LEU A 71 -16.85 19.67 16.10
CA LEU A 71 -17.56 20.95 16.13
C LEU A 71 -19.03 20.69 16.50
N PRO A 72 -19.58 21.31 17.56
CA PRO A 72 -21.02 21.27 17.81
C PRO A 72 -21.74 22.04 16.69
N GLY A 73 -22.66 21.36 15.98
CA GLY A 73 -23.49 21.98 14.93
C GLY A 73 -22.93 21.85 13.51
N GLY A 74 -22.65 20.62 13.06
CA GLY A 74 -22.16 20.31 11.71
C GLY A 74 -22.83 21.09 10.59
N PHE A 75 -22.10 21.28 9.48
CA PHE A 75 -22.47 22.06 8.29
C PHE A 75 -23.98 22.22 8.13
N ALA A 76 -24.50 23.38 8.56
CA ALA A 76 -25.88 23.75 8.30
C ALA A 76 -26.10 23.62 6.79
N ARG A 77 -27.01 22.71 6.40
CA ARG A 77 -27.40 22.54 5.00
C ARG A 77 -27.81 23.91 4.49
N SER A 78 -27.15 24.40 3.44
CA SER A 78 -27.72 25.47 2.62
C SER A 78 -28.96 24.89 1.96
N ALA A 79 -30.12 25.12 2.57
CA ALA A 79 -31.40 24.93 1.91
C ALA A 79 -31.59 26.12 0.95
N ARG A 80 -31.74 25.81 -0.34
CA ARG A 80 -32.58 26.61 -1.22
C ARG A 80 -33.99 26.04 -1.18
#